data_AF-A0A7S0QZH6-F1
#
_entry.id   AF-A0A7S0QZH6-F1
#
_cell.length_a   1.000
_cell.length_b   1.000
_cell.length_c   1.000
_cell.angle_alpha   90.00
_cell.angle_beta   90.00
_cell.angle_gamma   90.00
#
_symmetry.space_group_name_H-M   'P 1'
#
loop_
_entity.id
_entity.type
_entity.pdbx_description
1 polymer ?
#
loop_
_entity_poly.entity_id
_entity_poly.type
_entity_poly.pdbx_seq_one_letter_code
_entity_poly.pdbx_strand_id
1 'polypeptide(L)'
;RPEADAPKVAALCLRASTAACDFAERYFAKLEGLLDAATDDVLTALAAALPEDARAAVTGSEEERKTAVKAAVKTLHDAAKDAAARKAPLEASITRPYFHVKPLEQEQRDRWAAYLDALIPLGDRAETQQIFERGLIACNMYAELWVRYAQYLEGLPDIEAARAVLTRGVEGPFKRRPDLRLQLAMLEELDGRVDAARKRYAELSDAAPAAVELALHYANFER
;
A
#
# COMPACT_ATOMS: atom_id res chain seq x y z
N ARG A 1 15.31 31.48 20.67
CA ARG A 1 14.34 31.85 19.60
C ARG A 1 13.55 30.59 19.21
N PRO A 2 12.34 30.36 19.77
CA PRO A 2 11.51 29.23 19.37
C PRO A 2 10.22 29.59 18.61
N GLU A 3 9.82 30.86 18.54
CA GLU A 3 8.50 31.26 18.01
C GLU A 3 8.40 31.35 16.48
N ALA A 4 9.53 31.39 15.75
CA ALA A 4 9.53 31.76 14.33
C ALA A 4 8.99 30.70 13.35
N ASP A 5 8.53 29.53 13.81
CA ASP A 5 8.02 28.47 12.92
C ASP A 5 6.82 27.70 13.51
N ALA A 6 6.04 28.33 14.39
CA ALA A 6 4.89 27.69 15.05
C ALA A 6 3.88 27.06 14.06
N PRO A 7 3.53 27.68 12.91
CA PRO A 7 2.62 27.08 11.94
C PRO A 7 3.17 25.78 11.32
N LYS A 8 4.46 25.75 10.96
CA LYS A 8 5.10 24.56 10.39
C LYS A 8 5.25 23.45 11.42
N VAL A 9 5.60 23.79 12.66
CA VAL A 9 5.67 22.82 13.76
C VAL A 9 4.30 22.20 13.99
N ALA A 10 3.23 22.98 13.96
CA ALA A 10 1.86 22.47 14.10
C ALA A 10 1.50 21.51 12.95
N ALA A 11 1.79 21.87 11.70
CA ALA A 11 1.57 20.99 10.55
C ALA A 11 2.37 19.68 10.62
N LEU A 12 3.61 19.74 11.12
CA LEU A 12 4.42 18.53 11.35
C LEU A 12 3.86 17.66 12.47
N CYS A 13 3.39 18.26 13.57
CA CYS A 13 2.77 17.52 14.66
C CYS A 13 1.47 16.85 14.22
N LEU A 14 0.64 17.53 13.42
CA LEU A 14 -0.56 16.95 12.83
C LEU A 14 -0.24 15.71 11.99
N ARG A 15 0.71 15.82 11.05
CA ARG A 15 1.12 14.68 10.23
C ARG A 15 1.65 13.52 11.07
N ALA A 16 2.39 13.81 12.13
CA ALA A 16 2.94 12.79 13.02
C ALA A 16 1.87 12.16 13.93
N SER A 17 0.87 12.93 14.38
CA SER A 17 -0.22 12.42 15.22
C SER A 17 -1.21 11.56 14.44
N THR A 18 -1.37 11.81 13.14
CA THR A 18 -2.24 10.99 12.26
C THR A 18 -1.48 9.88 11.54
N ALA A 19 -0.18 9.72 11.81
CA ALA A 19 0.61 8.61 11.31
C ALA A 19 0.53 7.44 12.29
N ALA A 20 0.56 6.20 11.78
CA ALA A 20 0.71 5.00 12.59
C ALA A 20 2.16 4.89 13.11
N CYS A 21 2.50 5.68 14.14
CA CYS A 21 3.79 5.64 14.82
C CYS A 21 3.62 5.58 16.34
N ASP A 22 4.56 4.94 17.03
CA ASP A 22 4.53 4.77 18.49
C ASP A 22 4.49 6.10 19.27
N PHE A 23 4.91 7.17 18.61
CA PHE A 23 4.95 8.52 19.18
C PHE A 23 3.72 9.36 18.86
N ALA A 24 2.73 8.83 18.14
CA ALA A 24 1.55 9.57 17.68
C ALA A 24 0.82 10.28 18.83
N GLU A 25 0.62 9.61 19.97
CA GLU A 25 0.03 10.17 21.20
C GLU A 25 0.83 11.37 21.75
N ARG A 26 2.17 11.28 21.72
CA ARG A 26 3.04 12.37 22.17
C ARG A 26 2.93 13.59 21.26
N TYR A 27 2.86 13.37 19.94
CA TYR A 27 2.70 14.45 18.98
C TYR A 27 1.29 15.05 19.03
N PHE A 28 0.27 14.23 19.30
CA PHE A 28 -1.10 14.67 19.51
C PHE A 28 -1.19 15.59 20.74
N ALA A 29 -0.66 15.17 21.90
CA ALA A 29 -0.62 15.99 23.10
C ALA A 29 0.13 17.33 22.88
N LYS A 30 1.22 17.30 22.10
CA LYS A 30 1.94 18.52 21.71
C LYS A 30 1.09 19.43 20.82
N LEU A 31 0.34 18.84 19.89
CA LEU A 31 -0.55 19.57 18.99
C LEU A 31 -1.73 20.19 19.73
N GLU A 32 -2.30 19.50 20.72
CA GLU A 32 -3.36 20.05 21.58
C GLU A 32 -2.89 21.31 22.30
N GLY A 33 -1.68 21.30 22.87
CA GLY A 33 -1.08 22.50 23.49
C GLY A 33 -0.85 23.64 22.49
N LEU A 34 -0.47 23.34 21.25
CA LEU A 34 -0.35 24.35 20.19
C LEU A 34 -1.70 24.88 19.73
N LEU A 35 -2.74 24.05 19.73
CA LEU A 35 -4.11 24.42 19.41
C LEU A 35 -4.72 25.33 20.48
N ASP A 36 -4.40 25.12 21.75
CA ASP A 36 -4.88 25.98 22.86
C ASP A 36 -4.36 27.41 22.75
N ALA A 37 -3.11 27.60 22.32
CA ALA A 37 -2.48 28.89 22.07
C ALA A 37 -2.45 29.30 20.59
N ALA A 38 -3.29 28.68 19.73
CA ALA A 38 -3.23 28.89 18.29
C ALA A 38 -3.62 30.33 17.89
N THR A 39 -2.79 30.93 17.03
CA THR A 39 -3.08 32.15 16.28
C THR A 39 -3.70 31.81 14.93
N ASP A 40 -4.28 32.80 14.24
CA ASP A 40 -4.89 32.63 12.91
C ASP A 40 -3.92 32.00 11.88
N ASP A 41 -2.63 32.34 11.92
CA ASP A 41 -1.60 31.76 11.05
C ASP A 41 -1.43 30.25 11.29
N VAL A 42 -1.47 29.82 12.57
CA VAL A 42 -1.37 28.39 12.95
C VAL A 42 -2.63 27.65 12.51
N LEU A 43 -3.81 28.23 12.71
CA LEU A 43 -5.09 27.65 12.25
C LEU A 43 -5.12 27.51 10.73
N THR A 44 -4.59 28.48 10.00
CA THR A 44 -4.49 28.45 8.54
C THR A 44 -3.55 27.35 8.05
N ALA A 45 -2.38 27.21 8.67
CA ALA A 45 -1.43 26.15 8.34
C ALA A 45 -1.98 24.74 8.67
N LEU A 46 -2.68 24.58 9.79
CA LEU A 46 -3.33 23.33 10.15
C LEU A 46 -4.48 22.99 9.20
N ALA A 47 -5.35 23.94 8.89
CA ALA A 47 -6.45 23.74 7.93
C ALA A 47 -5.92 23.34 6.54
N ALA A 48 -4.80 23.91 6.09
CA ALA A 48 -4.16 23.54 4.84
C ALA A 48 -3.58 22.11 4.83
N ALA A 49 -3.28 21.54 6.00
CA ALA A 49 -2.77 20.18 6.16
C ALA A 49 -3.86 19.13 6.42
N LEU A 50 -5.13 19.55 6.60
CA LEU A 50 -6.27 18.66 6.72
C LEU A 50 -6.71 18.12 5.35
N PRO A 51 -7.36 16.94 5.31
CA PRO A 51 -8.11 16.47 4.14
C PRO A 51 -9.12 17.52 3.63
N GLU A 52 -9.45 17.49 2.34
CA GLU A 52 -10.26 18.54 1.70
C GLU A 52 -11.65 18.71 2.33
N ASP A 53 -12.28 17.62 2.72
CA ASP A 53 -13.59 17.59 3.40
C ASP A 53 -13.51 18.28 4.78
N ALA A 54 -12.50 17.95 5.57
CA ALA A 54 -12.27 18.56 6.87
C ALA A 54 -11.85 20.04 6.74
N ARG A 55 -11.07 20.39 5.72
CA ARG A 55 -10.66 21.76 5.41
C ARG A 55 -11.86 22.63 5.02
N ALA A 56 -12.79 22.12 4.23
CA ALA A 56 -14.00 22.84 3.82
C ALA A 56 -14.91 23.20 5.00
N ALA A 57 -14.87 22.41 6.09
CA ALA A 57 -15.62 22.68 7.31
C ALA A 57 -15.02 23.81 8.18
N VAL A 58 -13.76 24.20 7.94
CA VAL A 58 -13.08 25.27 8.69
C VAL A 58 -13.50 26.63 8.11
N THR A 59 -14.60 27.18 8.61
CA THR A 59 -15.14 28.48 8.21
C THR A 59 -15.57 29.31 9.42
N GLY A 60 -15.83 30.60 9.21
CA GLY A 60 -16.35 31.49 10.25
C GLY A 60 -15.28 32.27 11.01
N SER A 61 -15.61 32.67 12.24
CA SER A 61 -14.75 33.38 13.18
C SER A 61 -13.55 32.55 13.63
N GLU A 62 -12.53 33.19 14.21
CA GLU A 62 -11.32 32.53 14.70
C GLU A 62 -11.64 31.38 15.69
N GLU A 63 -12.61 31.60 16.58
CA GLU A 63 -13.07 30.63 17.58
C GLU A 63 -13.80 29.44 16.96
N GLU A 64 -14.62 29.67 15.93
CA GLU A 64 -15.29 28.62 15.15
C GLU A 64 -14.26 27.80 14.38
N ARG A 65 -13.29 28.45 13.74
CA ARG A 65 -12.17 27.78 13.05
C ARG A 65 -11.34 26.95 14.02
N LYS A 66 -11.01 27.49 15.19
CA LYS A 66 -10.26 26.78 16.24
C LYS A 66 -11.01 25.54 16.71
N THR A 67 -12.31 25.65 16.90
CA THR A 67 -13.17 24.52 17.30
C THR A 67 -13.25 23.47 16.19
N ALA A 68 -13.45 23.89 14.94
CA ALA A 68 -13.52 23.01 13.78
C ALA A 68 -12.20 22.26 13.55
N VAL A 69 -11.06 22.96 13.60
CA VAL A 69 -9.73 22.34 13.47
C VAL A 69 -9.48 21.35 14.61
N LYS A 70 -9.77 21.71 15.87
CA LYS A 70 -9.63 20.79 17.02
C LYS A 70 -10.45 19.51 16.81
N ALA A 71 -11.71 19.65 16.39
CA ALA A 71 -12.58 18.52 16.12
C ALA A 71 -12.02 17.63 14.99
N ALA A 72 -11.65 18.23 13.86
CA ALA A 72 -11.09 17.50 12.71
C ALA A 72 -9.79 16.76 13.05
N VAL A 73 -8.86 17.43 13.73
CA VAL A 73 -7.58 16.85 14.17
C VAL A 73 -7.82 15.66 15.10
N LYS A 74 -8.74 15.79 16.05
CA LYS A 74 -9.10 14.70 16.96
C LYS A 74 -9.70 13.53 16.20
N THR A 75 -10.66 13.77 15.31
CA THR A 75 -11.28 12.72 14.49
C THR A 75 -10.23 11.95 13.66
N LEU A 76 -9.27 12.66 13.05
CA LEU A 76 -8.20 12.02 12.29
C LEU A 76 -7.26 11.22 13.17
N HIS A 77 -6.92 11.73 14.36
CA HIS A 77 -6.08 11.01 15.30
C HIS A 77 -6.75 9.74 15.82
N ASP A 78 -8.02 9.83 16.22
CA ASP A 78 -8.82 8.69 16.69
C ASP A 78 -8.95 7.63 15.58
N ALA A 79 -9.24 8.05 14.35
CA ALA A 79 -9.30 7.14 13.20
C ALA A 79 -7.95 6.44 12.91
N ALA A 80 -6.85 7.18 12.97
CA ALA A 80 -5.51 6.62 12.77
C ALA A 80 -5.13 5.63 13.89
N LYS A 81 -5.50 5.94 15.14
CA LYS A 81 -5.31 5.08 16.31
C LYS A 81 -6.11 3.78 16.19
N ASP A 82 -7.37 3.86 15.78
CA ASP A 82 -8.22 2.68 15.56
C ASP A 82 -7.66 1.80 14.43
N ALA A 83 -7.20 2.41 13.32
CA ALA A 83 -6.56 1.69 12.23
C ALA A 83 -5.26 1.00 12.71
N ALA A 84 -4.42 1.69 13.50
CA ALA A 84 -3.22 1.12 14.08
C ALA A 84 -3.53 -0.06 15.03
N ALA A 85 -4.56 0.08 15.88
CA ALA A 85 -4.98 -0.96 16.80
C ALA A 85 -5.48 -2.23 16.07
N ARG A 86 -6.18 -2.07 14.94
CA ARG A 86 -6.60 -3.20 14.08
C ARG A 86 -5.40 -3.93 13.46
N LYS A 87 -4.34 -3.21 13.09
CA LYS A 87 -3.13 -3.77 12.47
C LYS A 87 -2.17 -4.40 13.48
N ALA A 88 -2.13 -3.90 14.72
CA ALA A 88 -1.22 -4.38 15.77
C ALA A 88 -1.14 -5.91 15.92
N PRO A 89 -2.26 -6.67 15.99
CA PRO A 89 -2.19 -8.13 16.09
C PRO A 89 -1.66 -8.80 14.80
N LEU A 90 -1.96 -8.23 13.63
CA LEU A 90 -1.48 -8.74 12.34
C LEU A 90 0.03 -8.53 12.22
N GLU A 91 0.52 -7.34 12.56
CA GLU A 91 1.94 -7.00 12.61
C GLU A 91 2.70 -7.87 13.61
N ALA A 92 2.16 -8.07 14.81
CA ALA A 92 2.76 -8.93 15.83
C ALA A 92 2.86 -10.40 15.42
N SER A 93 1.97 -10.85 14.52
CA SER A 93 1.99 -12.23 14.02
C SER A 93 3.16 -12.50 13.06
N ILE A 94 3.66 -11.47 12.37
CA ILE A 94 4.74 -11.59 11.39
C ILE A 94 6.07 -11.60 12.13
N THR A 95 6.73 -12.77 12.19
CA THR A 95 7.99 -12.90 12.94
C THR A 95 9.22 -12.65 12.07
N ARG A 96 9.10 -12.77 10.74
CA ARG A 96 10.21 -12.63 9.80
C ARG A 96 9.86 -11.67 8.65
N PRO A 97 9.96 -10.34 8.88
CA PRO A 97 9.58 -9.32 7.89
C PRO A 97 10.68 -9.02 6.85
N TYR A 98 11.73 -9.83 6.78
CA TYR A 98 12.88 -9.61 5.89
C TYR A 98 13.21 -10.86 5.07
N PHE A 99 13.87 -10.64 3.93
CA PHE A 99 14.32 -11.74 3.08
C PHE A 99 15.42 -12.56 3.77
N HIS A 100 15.34 -13.88 3.67
CA HIS A 100 16.45 -14.75 4.02
C HIS A 100 16.36 -16.06 3.23
N VAL A 101 17.51 -16.71 2.99
CA VAL A 101 17.63 -17.85 2.06
C VAL A 101 16.87 -19.09 2.51
N LYS A 102 16.81 -19.35 3.83
CA LYS A 102 15.95 -20.43 4.38
C LYS A 102 14.49 -20.23 3.96
N PRO A 103 13.81 -21.28 3.46
CA PRO A 103 12.40 -21.21 3.13
C PRO A 103 11.59 -20.63 4.29
N LEU A 104 10.63 -19.79 3.93
CA LEU A 104 9.64 -19.27 4.86
C LEU A 104 8.59 -20.35 5.14
N GLU A 105 8.26 -20.53 6.41
CA GLU A 105 7.23 -21.48 6.85
C GLU A 105 5.88 -21.13 6.20
N GLN A 106 5.05 -22.14 5.92
CA GLN A 106 3.71 -21.93 5.35
C GLN A 106 2.90 -20.97 6.23
N GLU A 107 2.94 -21.15 7.55
CA GLU A 107 2.23 -20.29 8.50
C GLU A 107 2.60 -18.81 8.37
N GLN A 108 3.87 -18.49 8.09
CA GLN A 108 4.29 -17.09 7.91
C GLN A 108 3.73 -16.50 6.61
N ARG A 109 3.65 -17.31 5.54
CA ARG A 109 3.00 -16.91 4.29
C ARG A 109 1.50 -16.69 4.49
N ASP A 110 0.86 -17.57 5.28
CA ASP A 110 -0.56 -17.47 5.61
C ASP A 110 -0.85 -16.22 6.46
N ARG A 111 0.07 -15.80 7.34
CA ARG A 111 -0.04 -14.54 8.10
C ARG A 111 0.00 -13.31 7.20
N TRP A 112 0.88 -13.29 6.20
CA TRP A 112 0.87 -12.23 5.18
C TRP A 112 -0.43 -12.23 4.36
N ALA A 113 -0.93 -13.41 3.99
CA ALA A 113 -2.20 -13.55 3.29
C ALA A 113 -3.37 -13.01 4.13
N ALA A 114 -3.47 -13.41 5.40
CA ALA A 114 -4.48 -12.94 6.34
C ALA A 114 -4.42 -11.42 6.57
N TYR A 115 -3.21 -10.84 6.59
CA TYR A 115 -3.05 -9.39 6.67
C TYR A 115 -3.67 -8.70 5.44
N LEU A 116 -3.37 -9.20 4.24
CA LEU A 116 -3.95 -8.66 3.01
C LEU A 116 -5.47 -8.89 2.92
N ASP A 117 -5.97 -10.06 3.38
CA ASP A 117 -7.41 -10.35 3.47
C ASP A 117 -8.15 -9.36 4.37
N ALA A 118 -7.50 -8.88 5.44
CA ALA A 118 -8.06 -7.87 6.33
C ALA A 118 -8.06 -6.46 5.73
N LEU A 119 -7.05 -6.10 4.92
CA LEU A 119 -6.88 -4.75 4.38
C LEU A 119 -7.61 -4.52 3.06
N ILE A 120 -7.62 -5.48 2.15
CA ILE A 120 -8.24 -5.34 0.82
C ILE A 120 -9.69 -4.84 0.91
N PRO A 121 -10.56 -5.37 1.80
CA PRO A 121 -11.94 -4.90 1.92
C PRO A 121 -12.08 -3.47 2.46
N LEU A 122 -11.07 -2.94 3.15
CA LEU A 122 -11.08 -1.56 3.66
C LEU A 122 -10.91 -0.53 2.53
N GLY A 123 -10.38 -0.94 1.37
CA GLY A 123 -10.31 -0.11 0.17
C GLY A 123 -9.20 0.95 0.18
N ASP A 124 -8.33 0.99 1.19
CA ASP A 124 -7.14 1.85 1.15
C ASP A 124 -6.09 1.23 0.22
N ARG A 125 -6.05 1.74 -1.02
CA ARG A 125 -5.11 1.31 -2.04
C ARG A 125 -3.65 1.51 -1.62
N ALA A 126 -3.31 2.67 -1.08
CA ALA A 126 -1.92 3.01 -0.76
C ALA A 126 -1.40 2.12 0.36
N GLU A 127 -2.21 1.90 1.40
CA GLU A 127 -1.87 1.02 2.51
C GLU A 127 -1.76 -0.44 2.06
N THR A 128 -2.72 -0.92 1.27
CA THR A 128 -2.70 -2.30 0.76
C THR A 128 -1.46 -2.57 -0.09
N GLN A 129 -1.09 -1.65 -0.98
CA GLN A 129 0.15 -1.74 -1.77
C GLN A 129 1.40 -1.76 -0.89
N GLN A 130 1.46 -0.94 0.17
CA GLN A 130 2.59 -0.97 1.10
C GLN A 130 2.75 -2.33 1.78
N ILE A 131 1.65 -2.99 2.16
CA ILE A 131 1.70 -4.33 2.75
C ILE A 131 2.10 -5.38 1.72
N PHE A 132 1.61 -5.29 0.47
CA PHE A 132 2.10 -6.15 -0.61
C PHE A 132 3.61 -6.03 -0.80
N GLU A 133 4.13 -4.80 -0.91
CA GLU A 133 5.57 -4.55 -1.10
C GLU A 133 6.40 -5.07 0.07
N ARG A 134 5.93 -4.87 1.32
CA ARG A 134 6.59 -5.45 2.51
C ARG A 134 6.55 -6.98 2.49
N GLY A 135 5.41 -7.56 2.15
CA GLY A 135 5.23 -9.00 2.04
C GLY A 135 6.14 -9.60 0.97
N LEU A 136 6.32 -8.92 -0.16
CA LEU A 136 7.23 -9.34 -1.23
C LEU A 136 8.69 -9.37 -0.81
N ILE A 137 9.13 -8.56 0.15
CA ILE A 137 10.49 -8.66 0.70
C ILE A 137 10.67 -10.02 1.39
N ALA A 138 9.74 -10.41 2.27
CA ALA A 138 9.81 -11.68 2.99
C ALA A 138 9.51 -12.88 2.08
N CYS A 139 8.53 -12.74 1.18
CA CYS A 139 8.00 -13.80 0.33
C CYS A 139 8.51 -13.74 -1.12
N ASN A 140 9.67 -13.11 -1.36
CA ASN A 140 10.18 -12.82 -2.70
C ASN A 140 10.24 -14.05 -3.63
N MET A 141 10.52 -15.23 -3.08
CA MET A 141 10.69 -16.49 -3.82
C MET A 141 9.40 -17.30 -3.98
N TYR A 142 8.25 -16.76 -3.57
CA TYR A 142 6.93 -17.41 -3.64
C TYR A 142 6.05 -16.67 -4.65
N ALA A 143 5.77 -17.28 -5.80
CA ALA A 143 5.03 -16.62 -6.89
C ALA A 143 3.60 -16.29 -6.50
N GLU A 144 3.02 -17.00 -5.54
CA GLU A 144 1.66 -16.84 -5.07
C GLU A 144 1.37 -15.39 -4.64
N LEU A 145 2.32 -14.74 -3.95
CA LEU A 145 2.14 -13.35 -3.52
C LEU A 145 2.27 -12.35 -4.68
N TRP A 146 3.15 -12.63 -5.65
CA TRP A 146 3.31 -11.80 -6.85
C TRP A 146 2.06 -11.84 -7.73
N VAL A 147 1.50 -13.03 -7.96
CA VAL A 147 0.26 -13.23 -8.71
C VAL A 147 -0.90 -12.55 -8.00
N ARG A 148 -1.03 -12.74 -6.69
CA ARG A 148 -2.08 -12.10 -5.90
C ARG A 148 -1.99 -10.57 -5.94
N TYR A 149 -0.78 -10.01 -5.96
CA TYR A 149 -0.61 -8.57 -6.07
C TYR A 149 -1.00 -8.04 -7.46
N ALA A 150 -0.61 -8.73 -8.53
CA ALA A 150 -1.03 -8.38 -9.88
C ALA A 150 -2.56 -8.43 -10.03
N GLN A 151 -3.21 -9.50 -9.56
CA GLN A 151 -4.67 -9.65 -9.59
C GLN A 151 -5.40 -8.56 -8.79
N TYR A 152 -4.84 -8.15 -7.65
CA TYR A 152 -5.37 -7.02 -6.88
C TYR A 152 -5.35 -5.73 -7.71
N LEU A 153 -4.26 -5.46 -8.43
CA LEU A 153 -4.13 -4.28 -9.29
C LEU A 153 -5.02 -4.35 -10.53
N GLU A 154 -5.19 -5.53 -11.13
CA GLU A 154 -6.15 -5.79 -12.20
C GLU A 154 -7.59 -5.50 -11.76
N GLY A 155 -7.94 -5.82 -10.51
CA GLY A 155 -9.23 -5.46 -9.89
C GLY A 155 -9.41 -3.95 -9.64
N LEU A 156 -8.34 -3.16 -9.67
CA LEU A 156 -8.31 -1.70 -9.57
C LEU A 156 -8.16 -1.00 -10.93
N PRO A 157 -8.60 -1.65 -12.01
CA PRO A 157 -8.22 -1.38 -13.41
C PRO A 157 -6.81 -0.82 -13.68
N ASP A 158 -5.79 -1.18 -12.92
CA ASP A 158 -4.42 -0.65 -13.07
C ASP A 158 -3.48 -1.69 -13.70
N ILE A 159 -3.70 -1.95 -14.99
CA ILE A 159 -2.98 -2.97 -15.76
C ILE A 159 -1.48 -2.65 -15.85
N GLU A 160 -1.11 -1.37 -15.96
CA GLU A 160 0.31 -0.97 -15.99
C GLU A 160 1.02 -1.30 -14.68
N ALA A 161 0.39 -1.03 -13.54
CA ALA A 161 0.95 -1.42 -12.25
C ALA A 161 1.05 -2.94 -12.12
N ALA A 162 0.02 -3.69 -12.54
CA ALA A 162 0.04 -5.16 -12.54
C ALA A 162 1.21 -5.70 -13.39
N ARG A 163 1.40 -5.14 -14.60
CA ARG A 163 2.52 -5.48 -15.48
C ARG A 163 3.86 -5.18 -14.83
N ALA A 164 4.01 -4.02 -14.20
CA ALA A 164 5.24 -3.65 -13.53
C ALA A 164 5.60 -4.62 -12.40
N VAL A 165 4.61 -5.06 -11.61
CA VAL A 165 4.77 -6.08 -10.56
C VAL A 165 5.20 -7.42 -11.15
N LEU A 166 4.49 -7.93 -12.14
CA LEU A 166 4.83 -9.22 -12.77
C LEU A 166 6.20 -9.17 -13.46
N THR A 167 6.51 -8.08 -14.14
CA THR A 167 7.81 -7.87 -14.80
C THR A 167 8.95 -7.91 -13.79
N ARG A 168 8.82 -7.22 -12.65
CA ARG A 168 9.80 -7.27 -11.55
C ARG A 168 10.03 -8.70 -11.05
N GLY A 169 8.96 -9.46 -10.85
CA GLY A 169 9.06 -10.85 -10.40
C GLY A 169 9.74 -11.75 -11.44
N VAL A 170 9.38 -11.60 -12.72
CA VAL A 170 9.95 -12.34 -13.85
C VAL A 170 11.43 -12.01 -14.05
N GLU A 171 11.83 -10.75 -13.96
CA GLU A 171 13.22 -10.33 -14.19
C GLU A 171 14.13 -10.64 -12.99
N GLY A 172 13.55 -10.74 -11.78
CA GLY A 172 14.26 -11.08 -10.55
C GLY A 172 14.13 -12.57 -10.16
N PRO A 173 13.36 -12.90 -9.11
CA PRO A 173 13.34 -14.23 -8.50
C PRO A 173 12.86 -15.36 -9.43
N PHE A 174 12.07 -15.06 -10.46
CA PHE A 174 11.41 -16.07 -11.31
C PHE A 174 11.92 -16.13 -12.75
N LYS A 175 13.11 -15.58 -13.03
CA LYS A 175 13.69 -15.56 -14.40
C LYS A 175 13.67 -16.88 -15.15
N ARG A 176 13.81 -18.00 -14.43
CA ARG A 176 13.82 -19.36 -15.00
C ARG A 176 12.55 -20.16 -14.71
N ARG A 177 11.61 -19.62 -13.94
CA ARG A 177 10.37 -20.34 -13.62
C ARG A 177 9.27 -19.95 -14.61
N PRO A 178 8.54 -20.93 -15.18
CA PRO A 178 7.57 -20.66 -16.22
C PRO A 178 6.25 -20.09 -15.70
N ASP A 179 5.93 -20.29 -14.42
CA ASP A 179 4.65 -19.92 -13.82
C ASP A 179 4.37 -18.42 -13.84
N LEU A 180 5.28 -17.59 -13.30
CA LEU A 180 5.08 -16.14 -13.29
C LEU A 180 5.23 -15.52 -14.70
N ARG A 181 6.01 -16.17 -15.57
CA ARG A 181 6.17 -15.77 -16.98
C ARG A 181 4.89 -15.99 -17.77
N LEU A 182 4.19 -17.09 -17.51
CA LEU A 182 2.88 -17.38 -18.11
C LEU A 182 1.86 -16.34 -17.69
N GLN A 183 1.81 -15.98 -16.40
CA GLN A 183 0.91 -14.93 -15.89
C GLN A 183 1.16 -13.57 -16.58
N LEU A 184 2.42 -13.21 -16.80
CA LEU A 184 2.75 -12.00 -17.55
C LEU A 184 2.31 -12.08 -19.03
N ALA A 185 2.46 -13.23 -19.69
CA ALA A 185 1.96 -13.40 -21.06
C ALA A 185 0.42 -13.24 -21.15
N MET A 186 -0.31 -13.84 -20.20
CA MET A 186 -1.77 -13.71 -20.08
C MET A 186 -2.21 -12.26 -19.83
N LEU A 187 -1.47 -11.50 -19.01
CA LEU A 187 -1.76 -10.08 -18.79
C LEU A 187 -1.58 -9.24 -20.06
N GLU A 188 -0.52 -9.50 -20.85
CA GLU A 188 -0.32 -8.78 -22.11
C GLU A 188 -1.40 -9.10 -23.15
N GLU A 189 -1.90 -10.34 -23.16
CA GLU A 189 -3.06 -10.73 -23.96
C GLU A 189 -4.31 -9.97 -23.51
N LEU A 190 -4.57 -9.91 -22.20
CA LEU A 190 -5.70 -9.18 -21.61
C LEU A 190 -5.66 -7.68 -21.95
N ASP A 191 -4.48 -7.06 -21.93
CA ASP A 191 -4.27 -5.64 -22.31
C ASP A 191 -4.37 -5.39 -23.83
N GLY A 192 -4.53 -6.44 -24.65
CA GLY A 192 -4.57 -6.34 -26.11
C GLY A 192 -3.22 -6.15 -26.78
N ARG A 193 -2.10 -6.36 -26.06
CA ARG A 193 -0.73 -6.30 -26.61
C ARG A 193 -0.35 -7.61 -27.26
N VAL A 194 -1.04 -7.94 -28.34
CA VAL A 194 -0.94 -9.22 -29.06
C VAL A 194 0.51 -9.57 -29.42
N ASP A 195 1.28 -8.64 -29.98
CA ASP A 195 2.68 -8.92 -30.37
C ASP A 195 3.58 -9.23 -29.16
N ALA A 196 3.35 -8.54 -28.04
CA ALA A 196 4.09 -8.76 -26.81
C ALA A 196 3.72 -10.11 -26.17
N ALA A 197 2.42 -10.43 -26.12
CA ALA A 197 1.91 -11.71 -25.63
C ALA A 197 2.48 -12.88 -26.46
N ARG A 198 2.37 -12.81 -27.80
CA ARG A 198 2.92 -13.82 -28.73
C ARG A 198 4.40 -14.06 -28.49
N LYS A 199 5.18 -12.98 -28.40
CA LYS A 199 6.62 -13.08 -28.13
C LYS A 199 6.90 -13.81 -26.81
N ARG A 200 6.21 -13.45 -25.74
CA ARG A 200 6.39 -14.08 -24.41
C ARG A 200 5.98 -15.54 -24.43
N TYR A 201 4.86 -15.89 -25.06
CA TYR A 201 4.41 -17.28 -25.21
C TYR A 201 5.42 -18.12 -25.99
N ALA A 202 5.94 -17.62 -27.12
CA ALA A 202 6.96 -18.29 -27.91
C ALA A 202 8.24 -18.55 -27.10
N GLU A 203 8.80 -17.51 -26.47
CA GLU A 203 10.00 -17.62 -25.63
C GLU A 203 9.81 -18.61 -24.46
N LEU A 204 8.60 -18.68 -23.92
CA LEU A 204 8.27 -19.57 -22.82
C LEU A 204 8.08 -21.01 -23.30
N SER A 205 7.49 -21.20 -24.49
CA SER A 205 7.29 -22.51 -25.12
C SER A 205 8.62 -23.17 -25.46
N ASP A 206 9.58 -22.40 -25.98
CA ASP A 206 10.94 -22.86 -26.23
C ASP A 206 11.67 -23.26 -24.93
N ALA A 207 11.46 -22.48 -23.86
CA ALA A 207 12.11 -22.72 -22.57
C ALA A 207 11.51 -23.88 -21.78
N ALA A 208 10.22 -24.16 -21.95
CA ALA A 208 9.47 -25.16 -21.18
C ALA A 208 8.49 -25.96 -22.08
N PRO A 209 8.99 -26.74 -23.05
CA PRO A 209 8.14 -27.41 -24.05
C PRO A 209 7.21 -28.50 -23.46
N ALA A 210 7.55 -29.03 -22.29
CA ALA A 210 6.74 -30.03 -21.59
C ALA A 210 5.63 -29.41 -20.71
N ALA A 211 5.53 -28.08 -20.62
CA ALA A 211 4.50 -27.42 -19.83
C ALA A 211 3.15 -27.43 -20.56
N VAL A 212 2.28 -28.37 -20.19
CA VAL A 212 0.96 -28.56 -20.83
C VAL A 212 0.05 -27.33 -20.69
N GLU A 213 0.04 -26.71 -19.51
CA GLU A 213 -0.76 -25.51 -19.24
C GLU A 213 -0.38 -24.35 -20.17
N LEU A 214 0.92 -24.13 -20.36
CA LEU A 214 1.45 -23.15 -21.31
C LEU A 214 1.01 -23.46 -22.75
N ALA A 215 1.13 -24.72 -23.18
CA ALA A 215 0.74 -25.11 -24.52
C ALA A 215 -0.76 -24.85 -24.77
N LEU A 216 -1.60 -25.12 -23.77
CA LEU A 216 -3.04 -24.83 -23.84
C LEU A 216 -3.31 -23.32 -23.93
N HIS A 217 -2.70 -22.51 -23.08
CA HIS A 217 -2.84 -21.06 -23.15
C HIS A 217 -2.37 -20.49 -24.48
N TYR A 218 -1.21 -20.92 -24.96
CA TYR A 218 -0.67 -20.42 -26.22
C TYR A 218 -1.52 -20.84 -27.43
N ALA A 219 -2.01 -22.07 -27.45
CA ALA A 219 -2.92 -22.53 -28.51
C ALA A 219 -4.26 -21.77 -28.51
N ASN A 220 -4.78 -21.41 -27.33
CA ASN A 220 -5.98 -20.60 -27.22
C ASN A 220 -5.74 -19.15 -27.68
N PHE A 221 -4.56 -18.59 -27.39
CA PHE A 221 -4.17 -17.24 -27.81
C PHE A 221 -4.05 -17.09 -29.34
N GLU A 222 -3.53 -18.11 -30.04
CA GLU A 222 -3.35 -18.06 -31.51
C GLU A 222 -4.63 -18.37 -32.31
N ARG A 223 -5.76 -18.62 -31.62
CA ARG A 223 -7.03 -18.98 -32.25
C ARG A 223 -7.81 -17.75 -32.72
#